data_AF-A0A1B6LC01-F1
#
_entry.id   AF-A0A1B6LC01-F1
#
_cell.length_a   1.000
_cell.length_b   1.000
_cell.length_c   1.000
_cell.angle_alpha   90.00
_cell.angle_beta   90.00
_cell.angle_gamma   90.00
#
_symmetry.space_group_name_H-M   'P 1'
#
loop_
_entity.id
_entity.type
_entity.pdbx_description
1 polymer ?
#
loop_
_entity_poly.entity_id
_entity_poly.type
_entity_poly.pdbx_seq_one_letter_code
_entity_poly.pdbx_strand_id
1 'polypeptide(L)'
;RYNTTAPMYGVSLTSGQPVTIVQKFPDLLQQVVYEVCESSECDVVRGECTQTYVPYLFLVIPLGPVTLTGQDYVLVESGCVCKPKYAVNTPDASVAPPVPTV
;
A
#
# COMPACT_ATOMS: atom_id res chain seq x y z
N ARG A 1 -11.97 -5.13 -9.12
CA ARG A 1 -11.97 -6.62 -9.11
C ARG A 1 -10.82 -7.03 -8.22
N TYR A 2 -11.02 -7.92 -7.26
CA TYR A 2 -9.96 -8.31 -6.32
C TYR A 2 -9.18 -9.50 -6.89
N ASN A 3 -7.89 -9.31 -7.15
CA ASN A 3 -6.98 -10.38 -7.56
C ASN A 3 -6.33 -10.98 -6.31
N THR A 4 -5.92 -12.24 -6.38
CA THR A 4 -5.19 -12.89 -5.28
C THR A 4 -3.87 -13.44 -5.77
N THR A 5 -2.81 -13.26 -4.99
CA THR A 5 -1.49 -13.82 -5.30
C THR A 5 -0.81 -14.29 -4.03
N ALA A 6 0.21 -15.13 -4.19
CA ALA A 6 1.12 -15.52 -3.12
C ALA A 6 2.46 -14.83 -3.42
N PRO A 7 2.71 -13.61 -2.92
CA PRO A 7 3.91 -12.87 -3.25
C PRO A 7 5.14 -13.57 -2.66
N MET A 8 6.23 -13.61 -3.42
CA MET A 8 7.53 -14.14 -2.98
C MET A 8 8.46 -13.03 -2.45
N TYR A 9 8.16 -11.77 -2.75
CA TYR A 9 9.00 -10.61 -2.45
C TYR A 9 8.12 -9.44 -2.00
N GLY A 10 8.70 -8.54 -1.20
CA GLY A 10 8.06 -7.29 -0.83
C GLY A 10 9.01 -6.37 -0.06
N VAL A 11 8.47 -5.27 0.45
CA VAL A 11 9.21 -4.29 1.25
C VAL A 11 8.71 -4.32 2.68
N SER A 12 9.63 -4.45 3.61
CA SER A 12 9.38 -4.38 5.04
C SER A 12 8.92 -2.98 5.46
N LEU A 13 7.81 -2.89 6.19
CA LEU A 13 7.36 -1.65 6.83
C LEU A 13 8.32 -1.23 7.95
N THR A 14 8.89 -2.19 8.68
CA THR A 14 9.72 -1.95 9.86
C THR A 14 11.11 -1.44 9.48
N SER A 15 11.73 -2.02 8.46
CA SER A 15 13.11 -1.73 8.04
C SER A 15 13.20 -0.94 6.74
N GLY A 16 12.13 -0.88 5.94
CA GLY A 16 12.15 -0.32 4.59
C GLY A 16 12.98 -1.14 3.59
N GLN A 17 13.51 -2.30 4.00
CA GLN A 17 14.37 -3.12 3.17
C GLN A 17 13.57 -4.14 2.36
N PRO A 18 14.09 -4.57 1.20
CA PRO A 18 13.51 -5.67 0.45
C PRO A 18 13.66 -6.98 1.23
N VAL A 19 12.59 -7.75 1.31
CA VAL A 19 12.53 -9.03 2.02
C VAL A 19 11.93 -10.11 1.11
N THR A 20 12.35 -11.35 1.34
CA THR A 20 11.76 -12.52 0.66
C THR A 20 10.72 -13.13 1.58
N ILE A 21 9.52 -13.40 1.05
CA ILE A 21 8.40 -13.99 1.77
C ILE A 21 8.50 -15.51 1.66
N VAL A 22 8.49 -16.19 2.81
CA VAL A 22 8.62 -17.65 2.87
C VAL A 22 7.33 -18.30 2.41
N GLN A 23 7.43 -19.13 1.37
CA GLN A 23 6.29 -19.83 0.77
C GLN A 23 6.68 -21.31 0.70
N LYS A 24 6.12 -22.12 1.62
CA LYS A 24 6.43 -23.55 1.71
C LYS A 24 5.25 -24.34 1.17
N PHE A 25 5.29 -24.61 -0.12
CA PHE A 25 4.27 -25.44 -0.76
C PHE A 25 4.38 -26.91 -0.28
N PRO A 26 3.26 -27.61 -0.01
CA PRO A 26 1.86 -27.16 -0.02
C PRO A 26 1.35 -26.64 1.33
N ASP A 27 2.13 -26.76 2.40
CA ASP A 27 1.66 -26.62 3.79
C ASP A 27 1.51 -25.17 4.28
N LEU A 28 2.22 -24.22 3.65
CA LEU A 28 2.23 -22.81 4.03
C LEU A 28 2.29 -21.93 2.78
N LEU A 29 1.11 -21.61 2.26
CA LEU A 29 0.90 -20.55 1.27
C LEU A 29 0.31 -19.33 1.97
N GLN A 30 1.03 -18.21 1.91
CA GLN A 30 0.55 -16.94 2.44
C GLN A 30 -0.05 -16.15 1.27
N GLN A 31 -1.33 -16.40 0.99
CA GLN A 31 -2.09 -15.75 -0.09
C GLN A 31 -2.63 -14.41 0.40
N VAL A 32 -2.53 -13.39 -0.43
CA VAL A 32 -3.11 -12.07 -0.19
C VAL A 32 -3.99 -11.63 -1.34
N VAL A 33 -4.99 -10.84 -0.98
CA VAL A 33 -5.82 -10.11 -1.91
C VAL A 33 -5.11 -8.79 -2.21
N TYR A 34 -4.99 -8.46 -3.49
CA TYR A 34 -4.37 -7.23 -3.94
C TYR A 34 -5.23 -6.53 -5.00
N GLU A 35 -5.08 -5.22 -5.07
CA GLU A 35 -5.73 -4.36 -6.05
C GLU A 35 -4.75 -3.28 -6.52
N VAL A 36 -4.48 -3.27 -7.82
CA VAL A 36 -3.57 -2.33 -8.48
C VAL A 36 -4.34 -1.32 -9.31
N CYS A 37 -3.78 -0.12 -9.46
CA CYS A 37 -4.39 0.90 -10.31
C CYS A 37 -4.31 0.50 -11.78
N GLU A 38 -5.46 0.49 -12.46
CA GLU A 38 -5.51 0.28 -13.91
C GLU A 38 -4.94 1.48 -14.69
N SER A 39 -5.11 2.68 -14.16
CA SER A 39 -4.62 3.93 -14.73
C SER A 39 -3.95 4.81 -13.66
N SER A 40 -2.96 5.59 -14.06
CA SER A 40 -2.36 6.64 -13.23
C SER A 40 -3.18 7.93 -13.21
N GLU A 41 -4.14 8.09 -14.11
CA GLU A 41 -5.02 9.26 -14.20
C GLU A 41 -6.48 8.86 -13.96
N CYS A 42 -7.23 9.74 -13.30
CA CYS A 42 -8.66 9.59 -13.11
C CYS A 42 -9.43 10.70 -13.82
N ASP A 43 -10.21 10.30 -14.84
CA ASP A 43 -10.97 11.21 -15.69
C ASP A 43 -12.06 11.99 -14.93
N VAL A 44 -12.62 11.38 -13.88
CA VAL A 44 -13.76 11.92 -13.13
C VAL A 44 -13.47 13.28 -12.49
N VAL A 45 -12.24 13.51 -12.01
CA VAL A 45 -11.84 14.77 -11.35
C VAL A 45 -10.61 15.40 -11.98
N ARG A 46 -10.19 14.94 -13.17
CA ARG A 46 -8.91 15.31 -13.82
C ARG A 46 -7.75 15.22 -12.81
N GLY A 47 -7.71 14.09 -12.10
CA GLY A 47 -6.79 13.82 -11.00
C GLY A 47 -5.70 12.82 -11.35
N GLU A 48 -4.90 12.49 -10.35
CA GLU A 48 -3.93 11.39 -10.39
C GLU A 48 -4.38 10.27 -9.45
N CYS A 49 -4.34 9.02 -9.92
CA CYS A 49 -4.60 7.84 -9.12
C CYS A 49 -3.36 7.49 -8.31
N THR A 50 -3.46 7.57 -6.99
CA THR A 50 -2.42 7.11 -6.07
C THR A 50 -2.73 5.70 -5.58
N GLN A 51 -1.77 4.79 -5.70
CA GLN A 51 -1.83 3.44 -5.16
C GLN A 51 -1.83 3.48 -3.62
N THR A 52 -2.75 2.75 -3.00
CA THR A 52 -2.78 2.55 -1.55
C THR A 52 -2.21 1.21 -1.17
N TYR A 53 -1.61 1.14 0.01
CA TYR A 53 -0.97 -0.05 0.55
C TYR A 53 -1.48 -0.36 1.95
N VAL A 54 -1.60 -1.65 2.28
CA VAL A 54 -1.92 -2.13 3.62
C VAL A 54 -0.83 -3.08 4.13
N PRO A 55 -0.52 -3.05 5.43
CA PRO A 55 0.49 -3.94 6.00
C PRO A 55 -0.09 -5.34 6.26
N TYR A 56 0.57 -6.37 5.76
CA TYR A 56 0.29 -7.77 6.06
C TYR A 56 1.45 -8.41 6.81
N LEU A 57 1.16 -9.19 7.85
CA LEU A 57 2.17 -9.91 8.61
C LEU A 57 2.55 -11.19 7.85
N PHE A 58 3.81 -11.28 7.42
CA PHE A 58 4.36 -12.44 6.73
C PHE A 58 5.55 -13.02 7.46
N LEU A 59 5.78 -14.32 7.27
CA LEU A 59 7.09 -14.92 7.54
C LEU A 59 8.06 -14.53 6.43
N VAL A 60 9.14 -13.82 6.77
CA VAL A 60 10.12 -13.27 5.83
C VAL A 60 11.56 -13.65 6.17
N ILE A 61 12.43 -13.57 5.16
CA ILE A 61 13.88 -13.70 5.27
C ILE A 61 14.51 -12.40 4.76
N PRO A 62 15.23 -11.64 5.61
CA PRO A 62 15.99 -10.48 5.18
C PRO A 62 17.11 -10.87 4.21
N LEU A 63 17.36 -10.04 3.20
CA LEU A 63 18.48 -10.23 2.26
C LEU A 63 19.79 -9.75 2.93
N GLY A 64 20.34 -10.54 3.86
CA GLY A 64 21.57 -10.21 4.61
C GLY A 64 22.28 -11.46 5.16
N PRO A 65 23.42 -11.31 5.88
CA PRO A 65 24.23 -12.42 6.38
C PRO A 65 23.57 -13.25 7.50
N VAL A 66 22.28 -13.05 7.76
CA VAL A 66 21.53 -13.70 8.83
C VAL A 66 20.37 -14.49 8.23
N THR A 67 20.39 -15.80 8.46
CA THR A 67 19.45 -16.79 7.90
C THR A 67 18.27 -17.10 8.82
N LEU A 68 17.95 -16.22 9.77
CA LEU A 68 16.81 -16.40 10.67
C LEU A 68 15.53 -15.94 9.97
N THR A 69 14.54 -16.83 9.91
CA THR A 69 13.17 -16.48 9.51
C THR A 69 12.54 -15.66 10.62
N GLY A 70 11.97 -14.52 10.25
CA GLY A 70 11.27 -13.62 11.16
C GLY A 70 9.86 -13.30 10.65
N GLN A 71 9.02 -12.72 11.49
CA GLN A 71 7.75 -12.16 11.04
C GLN A 71 7.89 -10.65 10.86
N ASP A 72 7.40 -10.12 9.74
CA ASP A 72 7.43 -8.69 9.47
C ASP A 72 6.20 -8.24 8.70
N TYR A 73 5.88 -6.95 8.81
CA TYR A 73 4.80 -6.34 8.05
C TYR A 73 5.30 -5.95 6.67
N VAL A 74 4.70 -6.53 5.63
CA VAL A 74 4.99 -6.21 4.23
C VAL A 74 3.83 -5.40 3.67
N LEU A 75 4.14 -4.31 2.98
CA LEU A 75 3.15 -3.49 2.30
C LEU A 75 2.67 -4.19 1.02
N VAL A 76 1.35 -4.34 0.89
CA VAL A 76 0.69 -4.93 -0.28
C VAL A 76 -0.29 -3.93 -0.88
N GLU A 77 -0.34 -3.87 -2.20
CA GLU A 77 -1.27 -3.05 -2.98
C GLU A 77 -2.72 -3.39 -2.63
N SER A 78 -3.46 -2.40 -2.16
CA SER A 78 -4.81 -2.60 -1.58
C SER A 78 -5.93 -1.90 -2.36
N GLY A 79 -5.59 -0.99 -3.27
CA GLY A 79 -6.57 -0.19 -3.98
C GLY A 79 -6.00 1.13 -4.48
N CYS A 80 -6.88 1.97 -5.02
CA CYS A 80 -6.50 3.24 -5.65
C CYS A 80 -7.38 4.37 -5.16
N VAL A 81 -6.75 5.48 -4.83
CA VAL A 81 -7.44 6.71 -4.46
C VAL A 81 -7.10 7.79 -5.47
N CYS A 82 -8.14 8.33 -6.08
CA CYS A 82 -8.03 9.43 -7.03
C CYS A 82 -7.89 10.75 -6.28
N LYS A 83 -6.78 11.47 -6.53
CA LYS A 83 -6.50 12.78 -5.94
C LYS A 83 -6.62 13.87 -7.01
N PRO A 84 -7.40 14.94 -6.78
CA PRO A 84 -7.54 16.03 -7.75
C PRO A 84 -6.23 16.84 -7.86
N LYS A 85 -5.78 17.13 -9.09
CA LYS A 85 -4.54 17.88 -9.37
C LYS A 85 -4.54 19.30 -8.76
N TYR A 86 -5.71 19.89 -8.55
CA TYR A 86 -5.86 21.26 -8.02
C TYR A 86 -5.81 21.37 -6.49
N ALA A 87 -5.86 20.27 -5.74
CA ALA A 87 -5.79 20.32 -4.27
C ALA A 87 -4.37 20.59 -3.73
N VAL A 88 -3.35 20.59 -4.58
CA VAL A 88 -1.96 20.85 -4.20
C VAL A 88 -1.64 22.37 -4.14
N ASN A 89 -2.53 23.24 -4.64
CA ASN A 89 -2.32 24.69 -4.67
C ASN A 89 -3.13 25.47 -3.62
N THR A 90 -3.20 24.95 -2.40
CA THR A 90 -3.63 25.75 -1.24
C THR A 90 -2.65 25.53 -0.09
N PRO A 91 -1.62 26.38 0.07
CA PRO A 91 -1.03 26.56 1.39
C PRO A 91 -2.11 27.22 2.26
N ASP A 92 -2.50 26.56 3.35
CA ASP A 92 -3.32 27.12 4.43
C ASP A 92 -4.34 28.21 4.03
N ALA A 93 -5.47 27.78 3.48
CA ALA A 93 -6.70 28.56 3.64
C ALA A 93 -7.48 27.93 4.79
N SER A 94 -7.25 28.47 5.98
CA SER A 94 -8.13 28.39 7.14
C SER A 94 -9.56 28.81 6.74
N VAL A 95 -10.34 27.89 6.21
CA VAL A 95 -11.79 28.06 6.10
C VAL A 95 -12.36 27.69 7.47
N ALA A 96 -12.33 28.66 8.38
CA ALA A 96 -13.25 28.66 9.50
C ALA A 96 -14.68 28.58 8.93
N PRO A 97 -15.58 27.73 9.49
CA PRO A 97 -16.98 27.74 9.07
C PRO A 97 -17.59 29.11 9.41
N PRO A 98 -18.42 29.70 8.54
CA PRO A 98 -19.14 30.93 8.89
C PRO A 98 -20.11 30.61 10.02
N VAL A 99 -19.86 31.18 11.21
CA VAL A 99 -20.81 31.18 12.33
C VAL A 99 -21.98 32.09 11.93
N PRO A 100 -23.23 31.60 11.92
CA PRO A 100 -24.39 32.46 11.72
C PRO A 100 -24.67 33.27 13.00
N THR A 101 -24.60 34.59 12.91
CA THR A 101 -25.09 35.51 13.94
C THR A 101 -26.61 35.59 13.88
N VAL A 102 -27.27 35.29 15.00
CA VAL A 102 -28.69 35.59 15.31
C VAL A 102 -28.79 36.98 15.92
#